data_AF-A0A2E1HXE4-F1
#
_entry.id   AF-A0A2E1HXE4-F1
#
_cell.length_a   1.000
_cell.length_b   1.000
_cell.length_c   1.000
_cell.angle_alpha   90.00
_cell.angle_beta   90.00
_cell.angle_gamma   90.00
#
_symmetry.space_group_name_H-M   'P 1'
#
loop_
_entity.id
_entity.type
_entity.pdbx_description
1 polymer ?
#
loop_
_entity_poly.entity_id
_entity_poly.type
_entity_poly.pdbx_seq_one_letter_code
_entity_poly.pdbx_strand_id
1 'polypeptide(L)'
;MEWWLQHYFMVKRPIHRLSKEGPVPEYDELAEESIITIRTESETVVRLLASPFDLGDLAQGHITCEGRGVIEKIIVENNDVIITGNVQPRPSEDLLTAACGACTTGDIAVPSNLVSNSIK
;
A
#
# COMPACT_ATOMS: atom_id res chain seq x y z
N MET A 1 -7.61 -28.08 1.36
CA MET A 1 -8.05 -26.67 1.34
C MET A 1 -6.90 -25.88 1.94
N GLU A 2 -5.87 -25.62 1.13
CA GLU A 2 -4.57 -25.04 1.55
C GLU A 2 -4.39 -23.71 0.80
N TRP A 3 -5.08 -22.66 1.23
CA TRP A 3 -5.06 -21.35 0.55
C TRP A 3 -4.37 -20.24 1.37
N TRP A 4 -3.57 -20.56 2.39
CA TRP A 4 -3.06 -19.55 3.36
C TRP A 4 -1.54 -19.44 3.48
N LEU A 5 -0.77 -20.01 2.55
CA LEU A 5 0.67 -19.75 2.48
C LEU A 5 0.98 -18.89 1.25
N GLN A 6 0.35 -17.72 1.21
CA GLN A 6 0.83 -16.62 0.36
C GLN A 6 2.24 -16.30 0.85
N HIS A 7 3.23 -16.49 -0.03
CA HIS A 7 4.57 -16.00 0.21
C HIS A 7 4.47 -14.48 0.39
N TYR A 8 4.50 -14.00 1.63
CA TYR A 8 4.78 -12.61 1.90
C TYR A 8 6.11 -12.30 1.21
N PHE A 9 6.10 -11.45 0.19
CA PHE A 9 7.34 -10.97 -0.41
C PHE A 9 8.03 -10.10 0.61
N MET A 10 8.97 -10.70 1.33
CA MET A 10 9.85 -10.01 2.24
C MET A 10 11.04 -9.48 1.43
N VAL A 11 11.40 -8.23 1.68
CA VAL A 11 12.54 -7.56 1.06
C VAL A 11 13.65 -7.43 2.09
N LYS A 12 14.87 -7.85 1.73
CA LYS A 12 16.04 -7.61 2.58
C LYS A 12 16.41 -6.15 2.55
N ARG A 13 16.35 -5.49 3.71
CA ARG A 13 16.65 -4.07 3.87
C ARG A 13 17.70 -3.87 4.96
N PRO A 14 18.58 -2.87 4.84
CA PRO A 14 19.49 -2.52 5.92
C PRO A 14 18.72 -1.91 7.10
N ILE A 15 19.01 -2.36 8.30
CA ILE A 15 18.48 -1.81 9.55
C ILE A 15 19.63 -1.55 10.54
N HIS A 16 19.35 -0.77 11.58
CA HIS A 16 20.25 -0.59 12.70
C HIS A 16 19.64 -1.25 13.94
N ARG A 17 20.22 -2.37 14.39
CA ARG A 17 19.81 -3.02 15.64
C ARG A 17 20.57 -2.39 16.81
N LEU A 18 19.84 -1.98 17.84
CA LEU A 18 20.46 -1.42 19.04
C LEU A 18 21.03 -2.56 19.90
N SER A 19 22.34 -2.52 20.14
CA SER A 19 23.05 -3.41 21.05
C SER A 19 23.62 -2.65 22.26
N LYS A 20 24.23 -3.36 23.22
CA LYS A 20 24.90 -2.72 24.37
C LYS A 20 26.09 -1.83 23.97
N GLU A 21 26.67 -2.08 22.79
CA GLU A 21 27.85 -1.39 22.28
C GLU A 21 27.48 -0.23 21.32
N GLY A 22 26.18 -0.08 21.00
CA GLY A 22 25.68 0.92 20.06
C GLY A 22 24.81 0.32 18.94
N PRO A 23 24.39 1.15 17.96
CA PRO A 23 23.68 0.68 16.77
C PRO A 23 24.61 -0.17 15.88
N VAL A 24 24.17 -1.38 15.54
CA VAL A 24 24.87 -2.31 14.66
C VAL A 24 24.11 -2.38 13.32
N PRO A 25 24.73 -2.02 12.19
CA PRO A 25 24.11 -2.17 10.89
C PRO A 25 24.02 -3.65 10.52
N GLU A 26 22.84 -4.08 10.10
CA GLU A 26 22.58 -5.45 9.64
C GLU A 26 21.52 -5.45 8.53
N TYR A 27 21.34 -6.59 7.87
CA TYR A 27 20.22 -6.79 6.95
C TYR A 27 19.17 -7.65 7.64
N ASP A 28 17.91 -7.24 7.53
CA ASP A 28 16.76 -8.00 8.01
C ASP A 28 15.70 -8.11 6.92
N GLU A 29 14.80 -9.06 7.08
CA GLU A 29 13.67 -9.28 6.18
C GLU A 29 12.50 -8.40 6.64
N LEU A 30 12.14 -7.41 5.83
CA LEU A 30 11.01 -6.51 6.08
C LEU A 30 9.90 -6.76 5.08
N ALA A 31 8.65 -6.54 5.50
CA ALA A 31 7.52 -6.57 4.58
C ALA A 31 7.68 -5.50 3.49
N GLU A 32 7.39 -5.84 2.25
CA GLU A 32 7.32 -4.86 1.17
C GLU A 32 5.97 -4.12 1.23
N GLU A 33 6.06 -2.80 1.29
CA GLU A 33 4.91 -1.90 1.22
C GLU A 33 5.13 -0.88 0.11
N SER A 34 4.06 -0.55 -0.59
CA SER A 34 4.03 0.42 -1.68
C SER A 34 2.69 1.16 -1.69
N ILE A 35 2.68 2.34 -2.31
CA ILE A 35 1.44 3.06 -2.53
C ILE A 35 0.72 2.39 -3.69
N ILE A 36 -0.48 1.89 -3.41
CA ILE A 36 -1.40 1.31 -4.38
C ILE A 36 -2.48 2.34 -4.67
N THR A 37 -2.71 2.68 -5.95
CA THR A 37 -3.79 3.60 -6.34
C THR A 37 -4.96 2.81 -6.90
N ILE A 38 -6.13 2.90 -6.28
CA ILE A 38 -7.38 2.42 -6.88
C ILE A 38 -8.05 3.63 -7.53
N ARG A 39 -8.32 3.55 -8.83
CA ARG A 39 -8.87 4.65 -9.63
C ARG A 39 -9.89 4.18 -10.65
N THR A 40 -10.82 5.05 -11.02
CA THR A 40 -11.59 4.90 -12.26
C THR A 40 -10.80 5.51 -13.42
N GLU A 41 -11.39 5.52 -14.62
CA GLU A 41 -10.81 6.24 -15.76
C GLU A 41 -10.72 7.76 -15.53
N SER A 42 -11.59 8.33 -14.69
CA SER A 42 -11.70 9.78 -14.50
C SER A 42 -11.12 10.29 -13.20
N GLU A 43 -11.05 9.48 -12.14
CA GLU A 43 -10.65 9.96 -10.81
C GLU A 43 -10.02 8.89 -9.93
N THR A 44 -9.24 9.34 -8.94
CA THR A 44 -8.70 8.48 -7.88
C THR A 44 -9.79 8.18 -6.86
N VAL A 45 -10.06 6.90 -6.63
CA VAL A 45 -11.04 6.44 -5.63
C VAL A 45 -10.39 6.44 -4.25
N VAL A 46 -9.18 5.88 -4.15
CA VAL A 46 -8.37 5.83 -2.93
C VAL A 46 -6.92 5.44 -3.25
N ARG A 47 -5.96 5.89 -2.43
CA ARG A 47 -4.58 5.38 -2.37
C ARG A 47 -4.35 4.69 -1.04
N LEU A 48 -3.73 3.52 -1.06
CA LEU A 48 -3.48 2.67 0.10
C LEU A 48 -1.98 2.41 0.24
N LEU A 49 -1.44 2.35 1.46
CA LEU A 49 -0.16 1.71 1.71
C LEU A 49 -0.42 0.21 1.92
N ALA A 50 0.01 -0.62 0.98
CA ALA A 50 -0.21 -2.07 1.02
C ALA A 50 0.93 -2.79 0.31
N SER A 51 0.98 -4.12 0.46
CA SER A 51 1.91 -4.91 -0.32
C SER A 51 1.50 -4.98 -1.80
N PRO A 52 2.46 -4.95 -2.74
CA PRO A 52 2.19 -4.83 -4.18
C PRO A 52 1.79 -6.16 -4.84
N PHE A 53 0.91 -6.93 -4.19
CA PHE A 53 0.41 -8.22 -4.67
C PHE A 53 -1.08 -8.38 -4.39
N ASP A 54 -1.74 -9.24 -5.17
CA ASP A 54 -3.18 -9.53 -5.06
C ASP A 54 -4.06 -8.28 -5.10
N LEU A 55 -3.64 -7.29 -5.90
CA LEU A 55 -4.23 -5.95 -5.92
C LEU A 55 -5.69 -5.93 -6.39
N GLY A 56 -6.09 -6.90 -7.21
CA GLY A 56 -7.49 -7.08 -7.60
C GLY A 56 -8.38 -7.48 -6.43
N ASP A 57 -7.90 -8.43 -5.61
CA ASP A 57 -8.61 -8.88 -4.41
C ASP A 57 -8.63 -7.78 -3.35
N LEU A 58 -7.51 -7.05 -3.20
CA LEU A 58 -7.44 -5.85 -2.36
C LEU A 58 -8.50 -4.83 -2.76
N ALA A 59 -8.61 -4.50 -4.04
CA ALA A 59 -9.59 -3.53 -4.53
C ALA A 59 -11.03 -4.00 -4.33
N GLN A 60 -11.32 -5.27 -4.66
CA GLN A 60 -12.64 -5.86 -4.46
C GLN A 60 -13.03 -5.85 -2.98
N GLY A 61 -12.14 -6.31 -2.11
CA GLY A 61 -12.35 -6.34 -0.67
C GLY A 61 -12.54 -4.94 -0.09
N HIS A 62 -11.69 -3.98 -0.45
CA HIS A 62 -11.75 -2.61 0.04
C HIS A 62 -13.10 -1.94 -0.33
N ILE A 63 -13.49 -1.97 -1.60
CA ILE A 63 -14.75 -1.35 -2.04
C ILE A 63 -15.96 -2.01 -1.39
N THR A 64 -15.95 -3.34 -1.24
CA THR A 64 -17.05 -4.09 -0.63
C THR A 64 -17.17 -3.79 0.86
N CYS A 65 -16.06 -3.85 1.61
CA CYS A 65 -16.04 -3.63 3.06
C CYS A 65 -16.40 -2.19 3.45
N GLU A 66 -16.02 -1.21 2.63
CA GLU A 66 -16.35 0.20 2.84
C GLU A 66 -17.77 0.57 2.34
N GLY A 67 -18.49 -0.37 1.72
CA GLY A 67 -19.82 -0.11 1.17
C GLY A 67 -19.82 0.91 0.02
N ARG A 68 -18.75 0.96 -0.77
CA ARG A 68 -18.51 2.00 -1.78
C ARG A 68 -19.00 1.66 -3.18
N GLY A 69 -19.77 0.58 -3.33
CA GLY A 69 -20.41 0.21 -4.58
C GLY A 69 -19.98 -1.15 -5.10
N VAL A 70 -20.05 -1.33 -6.43
CA VAL A 70 -19.83 -2.61 -7.11
C VAL A 70 -18.86 -2.43 -8.26
N ILE A 71 -17.79 -3.23 -8.26
CA ILE A 71 -16.84 -3.30 -9.36
C ILE A 71 -17.31 -4.36 -10.36
N GLU A 72 -17.31 -3.99 -11.64
CA GLU A 72 -17.64 -4.87 -12.77
C GLU A 72 -16.38 -5.35 -13.49
N LYS A 73 -15.34 -4.51 -13.53
CA LYS A 73 -14.07 -4.80 -14.20
C LYS A 73 -12.90 -4.26 -13.40
N ILE A 74 -11.82 -5.04 -13.35
CA ILE A 74 -10.54 -4.66 -12.74
C ILE A 74 -9.44 -4.85 -13.78
N ILE A 75 -8.54 -3.87 -13.88
CA ILE A 75 -7.28 -3.94 -14.62
C ILE A 75 -6.17 -3.53 -13.66
N VAL A 76 -5.14 -4.36 -13.53
CA VAL A 76 -3.99 -4.09 -12.66
C VAL A 76 -2.79 -3.71 -13.53
N GLU A 77 -2.24 -2.53 -13.30
CA GLU A 77 -1.07 -1.97 -13.98
C GLU A 77 -0.03 -1.54 -12.95
N ASN A 78 0.95 -2.42 -12.67
CA ASN A 78 1.89 -2.23 -11.56
C ASN A 78 1.16 -2.04 -10.22
N ASN A 79 1.28 -0.86 -9.60
CA ASN A 79 0.62 -0.51 -8.35
C ASN A 79 -0.69 0.27 -8.56
N ASP A 80 -1.12 0.47 -9.81
CA ASP A 80 -2.38 1.10 -10.14
C ASP A 80 -3.44 0.04 -10.45
N VAL A 81 -4.60 0.16 -9.82
CA VAL A 81 -5.77 -0.70 -10.03
C VAL A 81 -6.88 0.15 -10.64
N ILE A 82 -7.11 -0.05 -11.93
CA ILE A 82 -8.13 0.64 -12.71
C ILE A 82 -9.42 -0.16 -12.61
N ILE A 83 -10.47 0.45 -12.08
CA ILE A 83 -11.77 -0.20 -11.87
C ILE A 83 -12.87 0.46 -12.69
N THR A 84 -13.81 -0.34 -13.16
CA THR A 84 -15.05 0.11 -13.80
C THR A 84 -16.24 -0.48 -13.05
N GLY A 85 -17.29 0.31 -12.88
CA GLY A 85 -18.52 -0.07 -12.20
C GLY A 85 -19.18 1.12 -11.52
N ASN A 86 -20.21 0.86 -10.72
CA ASN A 86 -20.85 1.86 -9.89
C ASN A 86 -20.09 1.97 -8.56
N VAL A 87 -19.03 2.77 -8.52
CA VAL A 87 -18.15 2.95 -7.35
C VAL A 87 -18.10 4.41 -6.96
N GLN A 88 -18.16 4.69 -5.66
CA GLN A 88 -18.07 6.04 -5.12
C GLN A 88 -16.68 6.30 -4.52
N PRO A 89 -16.00 7.39 -4.94
CA PRO A 89 -14.71 7.79 -4.38
C PRO A 89 -14.84 8.13 -2.90
N ARG A 90 -13.71 8.07 -2.18
CA ARG A 90 -13.67 8.48 -0.78
C ARG A 90 -13.83 10.01 -0.68
N PRO A 91 -14.67 10.54 0.24
CA PRO A 91 -14.78 11.97 0.47
C PRO A 91 -13.41 12.57 0.85
N SER A 92 -13.12 13.77 0.37
CA SER A 92 -11.84 14.46 0.62
C SER A 92 -11.65 14.91 2.08
N GLU A 93 -12.74 15.02 2.85
CA GLU A 93 -12.72 15.50 4.24
C GLU A 93 -12.65 14.39 5.29
N ASP A 94 -12.38 13.15 4.86
CA ASP A 94 -12.38 11.99 5.75
C ASP A 94 -11.15 12.02 6.69
N LEU A 95 -11.41 12.03 8.00
CA LEU A 95 -10.40 12.09 9.04
C LEU A 95 -9.70 10.73 9.17
N LEU A 96 -8.47 10.66 8.67
CA LEU A 96 -7.68 9.43 8.69
C LEU A 96 -7.13 9.13 10.09
N THR A 97 -7.55 8.00 10.65
CA THR A 97 -6.76 7.33 11.68
C THR A 97 -5.63 6.58 10.98
N ALA A 98 -4.41 7.09 11.11
CA ALA A 98 -3.17 6.58 10.48
C ALA A 98 -2.70 5.20 10.98
N ALA A 99 -3.62 4.26 11.22
CA ALA A 99 -3.28 2.90 11.63
C ALA A 99 -2.79 2.02 10.47
N CYS A 100 -3.06 2.42 9.21
CA CYS A 100 -2.76 1.68 7.98
C CYS A 100 -1.76 2.41 7.04
N GLY A 101 -0.92 3.31 7.58
CA GLY A 101 0.21 3.89 6.83
C GLY A 101 -0.12 4.99 5.83
N ALA A 102 -1.27 4.94 5.16
CA ALA A 102 -2.00 6.06 4.54
C ALA A 102 -3.14 5.50 3.68
N CYS A 103 -4.38 5.96 3.91
CA CYS A 103 -5.53 5.69 3.05
C CYS A 103 -6.09 7.01 2.58
N THR A 104 -5.72 7.57 1.43
CA THR A 104 -6.14 8.94 1.08
C THR A 104 -6.50 9.08 -0.39
N THR A 105 -7.34 10.05 -0.72
CA THR A 105 -7.56 10.51 -2.09
C THR A 105 -6.55 11.58 -2.52
N GLY A 106 -5.76 12.12 -1.58
CA GLY A 106 -4.75 13.15 -1.79
C GLY A 106 -3.31 12.63 -1.87
N ASP A 107 -2.37 13.57 -1.93
CA ASP A 107 -0.95 13.30 -2.20
C ASP A 107 -0.24 12.67 -0.99
N ILE A 108 -0.12 11.35 -1.00
CA ILE A 108 0.99 10.69 -0.31
C ILE A 108 2.21 11.01 -1.15
N ALA A 109 2.92 12.08 -0.80
CA ALA A 109 4.19 12.38 -1.43
C ALA A 109 5.16 11.23 -1.14
N VAL A 110 5.52 10.47 -2.17
CA VAL A 110 6.69 9.59 -2.10
C VAL A 110 7.88 10.49 -1.77
N PRO A 111 8.64 10.24 -0.69
CA PRO A 111 9.84 11.01 -0.43
C PRO A 111 10.79 10.82 -1.62
N SER A 112 10.95 11.87 -2.42
CA SER A 112 11.83 11.91 -3.60
C SER A 112 13.32 11.94 -3.22
N ASN A 113 13.62 12.06 -1.92
CA ASN A 113 14.97 12.16 -1.41
C ASN A 113 15.47 10.76 -1.02
N LEU A 114 16.42 10.24 -1.81
CA LEU A 114 17.34 9.19 -1.38
C LEU A 114 18.03 9.66 -0.09
N VAL A 115 17.57 9.17 1.05
CA VAL A 115 18.23 9.43 2.34
C VAL A 115 19.58 8.71 2.29
N SER A 116 20.67 9.48 2.28
CA SER A 116 22.01 8.92 2.34
C SER A 116 22.28 8.37 3.75
N ASN A 117 22.75 7.12 3.80
CA ASN A 117 23.19 6.50 5.05
C ASN A 117 24.41 7.28 5.58
N SER A 118 24.28 7.89 6.76
CA SER A 118 25.31 8.72 7.39
C SER A 118 26.18 7.95 8.38
N ILE A 119 26.03 6.64 8.48
CA ILE A 119 26.86 5.80 9.35
C ILE A 119 28.17 5.51 8.62
N LYS A 120 29.28 5.96 9.22
CA LYS A 120 30.66 5.72 8.77
C LYS A 120 31.16 4.35 9.21
#